data_AF-A0A257ZQN2-F1
#
_entry.id   AF-A0A257ZQN2-F1
#
_cell.length_a   1.000
_cell.length_b   1.000
_cell.length_c   1.000
_cell.angle_alpha   90.00
_cell.angle_beta   90.00
_cell.angle_gamma   90.00
#
_symmetry.space_group_name_H-M   'P 1'
#
loop_
_entity.id
_entity.type
_entity.pdbx_description
1 polymer ?
#
loop_
_entity_poly.entity_id
_entity_poly.type
_entity_poly.pdbx_seq_one_letter_code
_entity_poly.pdbx_strand_id
1 'polypeptide(L)' 'MTFKFCIRACIADLDLTPQQAAALSTATGGGTLTFQDRNQTQVSLPISLKGLAAALAAREKM' A
#
# COMPACT_ATOMS: atom_id res chain seq x y z
N MET A 1 4.84 8.43 6.32
CA MET A 1 3.42 8.29 5.93
C MET A 1 2.62 9.21 6.85
N THR A 2 2.01 10.25 6.30
CA THR A 2 1.27 11.25 7.08
C THR A 2 -0.20 11.18 6.66
N PHE A 3 -1.08 10.77 7.57
CA PHE A 3 -2.50 10.63 7.27
C PHE A 3 -3.15 12.02 7.14
N LYS A 4 -3.68 12.35 5.96
CA LYS A 4 -4.04 13.75 5.62
C LYS A 4 -5.51 14.09 5.86
N PHE A 5 -6.40 13.10 5.94
CA PHE A 5 -7.83 13.27 6.18
C PHE A 5 -8.41 12.04 6.89
N CYS A 6 -9.14 12.22 7.99
CA CYS A 6 -9.85 11.15 8.72
C CYS A 6 -11.28 11.61 9.05
N ILE A 7 -12.17 11.58 8.07
CA ILE A 7 -13.61 11.84 8.28
C ILE A 7 -14.39 10.52 8.25
N ARG A 8 -14.30 9.77 7.14
CA ARG A 8 -14.88 8.41 6.99
C ARG A 8 -13.85 7.30 6.81
N ALA A 9 -12.67 7.64 6.30
CA ALA A 9 -11.52 6.76 6.19
C ALA A 9 -10.26 7.61 6.39
N CYS A 10 -9.17 6.97 6.84
CA CYS A 10 -7.85 7.60 6.90
C CYS A 10 -7.08 7.27 5.62
N ILE A 11 -6.65 8.30 4.90
CA ILE A 11 -5.92 8.17 3.63
C ILE A 11 -4.46 8.51 3.91
N ALA A 12 -3.56 7.62 3.48
CA ALA A 12 -2.12 7.83 3.50
C ALA A 12 -1.56 7.65 2.10
N ASP A 13 -0.95 8.71 1.60
CA ASP A 13 -0.21 8.69 0.34
C ASP A 13 1.24 8.29 0.59
N LEU A 14 1.79 7.55 -0.37
CA LEU A 14 3.18 7.14 -0.42
C LEU A 14 3.67 7.27 -1.86
N ASP A 15 4.70 8.07 -2.06
CA ASP A 15 5.46 8.06 -3.30
C ASP A 15 6.42 6.87 -3.32
N LEU A 16 6.28 6.04 -4.34
CA LEU A 16 7.15 4.89 -4.57
C LEU A 16 8.18 5.22 -5.64
N THR A 17 9.44 4.88 -5.38
CA THR A 17 10.46 4.91 -6.43
C THR A 17 10.19 3.82 -7.48
N PRO A 18 10.72 3.93 -8.71
CA PRO A 18 10.58 2.90 -9.72
C PRO A 18 11.07 1.52 -9.25
N GLN A 19 12.15 1.50 -8.47
CA GLN A 19 12.72 0.28 -7.90
C GLN A 19 11.78 -0.36 -6.87
N GLN A 20 11.12 0.46 -6.03
CA GLN A 20 10.14 -0.02 -5.05
C GLN A 20 8.88 -0.54 -5.74
N ALA A 21 8.41 0.13 -6.79
CA ALA A 21 7.28 -0.33 -7.59
C ALA A 21 7.58 -1.67 -8.29
N ALA A 22 8.78 -1.84 -8.83
CA ALA A 22 9.22 -3.10 -9.43
C ALA A 22 9.37 -4.24 -8.39
N ALA A 23 9.83 -3.93 -7.18
CA ALA A 23 9.88 -4.91 -6.09
C ALA A 23 8.46 -5.36 -5.68
N LEU A 24 7.49 -4.44 -5.65
CA LEU A 24 6.10 -4.76 -5.33
C LEU A 24 5.40 -5.56 -6.42
N SER A 25 5.71 -5.31 -7.70
CA SER A 25 5.08 -6.05 -8.82
C SER A 25 5.53 -7.51 -8.88
N THR A 26 6.73 -7.82 -8.38
CA THR A 26 7.30 -9.17 -8.34
C THR A 26 7.05 -9.91 -7.03
N ALA A 27 6.53 -9.22 -6.01
CA ALA A 27 6.23 -9.81 -4.71
C ALA A 27 5.10 -10.86 -4.84
N THR A 28 5.45 -12.12 -4.57
CA THR A 28 4.52 -13.25 -4.57
C THR A 28 4.00 -13.48 -3.15
N GLY A 29 2.93 -12.78 -2.76
CA GLY A 29 2.34 -12.98 -1.44
C GLY A 29 1.44 -11.85 -0.95
N GLY A 30 1.34 -11.75 0.37
CA GLY A 30 0.72 -10.62 1.05
C GLY A 30 1.77 -9.62 1.54
N GLY A 31 1.36 -8.37 1.70
CA GLY A 31 2.10 -7.35 2.43
C GLY A 31 1.44 -7.07 3.78
N THR A 32 2.12 -6.30 4.63
CA THR A 32 1.55 -5.83 5.90
C THR A 32 1.69 -4.33 5.97
N LEU A 33 0.59 -3.64 6.28
CA LEU A 33 0.60 -2.22 6.63
C LEU A 33 0.60 -2.10 8.15
N THR A 34 1.62 -1.47 8.70
CA THR A 34 1.73 -1.19 10.14
C THR A 34 1.60 0.30 10.41
N PHE A 35 0.70 0.66 11.31
CA PHE A 35 0.51 2.04 11.78
C PHE A 35 0.08 2.05 13.25
N GLN A 36 0.17 3.20 13.90
CA GLN A 36 -0.36 3.39 15.25
C GLN A 36 -1.77 3.98 15.19
N ASP A 37 -2.67 3.51 16.04
CA ASP A 37 -3.97 4.14 16.24
C ASP A 37 -3.86 5.37 17.17
N ARG A 38 -5.01 5.97 17.52
CA ARG A 38 -5.05 7.14 18.41
C ARG A 38 -4.56 6.86 19.83
N ASN A 39 -4.61 5.61 20.27
CA ASN A 39 -4.14 5.19 21.59
C ASN A 39 -2.67 4.72 21.54
N GLN A 40 -1.94 5.05 20.47
CA GLN A 40 -0.57 4.59 20.22
C GLN A 40 -0.44 3.06 20.17
N THR A 41 -1.56 2.35 19.91
CA THR A 41 -1.55 0.90 19.77
C THR A 41 -1.14 0.56 18.35
N GLN A 42 -0.18 -0.36 18.22
CA GLN A 42 0.25 -0.83 16.90
C GLN A 42 -0.84 -1.69 16.26
N VAL A 43 -1.27 -1.29 15.07
CA VAL A 43 -2.21 -2.02 14.22
C VAL A 43 -1.44 -2.57 13.02
N SER A 44 -1.70 -3.84 12.71
CA SER A 44 -1.13 -4.52 11.53
C SER A 44 -2.27 -5.00 10.63
N LEU A 45 -2.31 -4.50 9.40
CA LEU A 45 -3.30 -4.90 8.40
C LEU A 45 -2.64 -5.74 7.31
N PRO A 46 -3.06 -7.00 7.11
CA PRO A 46 -2.59 -7.79 5.97
C PRO A 46 -3.24 -7.30 4.69
N ILE A 47 -2.45 -7.18 3.62
CA ILE A 47 -2.92 -6.85 2.27
C ILE A 47 -2.50 -7.97 1.32
N SER A 48 -3.33 -8.27 0.33
CA SER A 48 -2.96 -9.20 -0.74
C SER A 48 -2.36 -8.44 -1.91
N LEU A 49 -1.22 -8.92 -2.43
CA LEU A 49 -0.61 -8.38 -3.65
C LEU A 49 -0.97 -9.23 -4.89
N LYS A 50 -1.89 -10.20 -4.75
CA LYS A 50 -2.32 -11.06 -5.85
C LYS A 50 -2.99 -10.21 -6.94
N GLY A 51 -2.43 -10.26 -8.15
CA GLY A 51 -2.94 -9.51 -9.31
C GLY A 51 -2.39 -8.09 -9.44
N LEU A 52 -1.53 -7.63 -8.51
CA LEU A 52 -0.93 -6.30 -8.59
C LEU A 52 -0.13 -6.09 -9.88
N ALA A 53 0.68 -7.08 -10.29
CA ALA A 53 1.46 -7.01 -11.52
C ALA A 53 0.58 -6.80 -12.77
N ALA A 54 -0.54 -7.53 -12.86
CA ALA A 54 -1.47 -7.42 -13.98
C ALA A 54 -2.16 -6.05 -13.99
N ALA A 55 -2.55 -5.54 -12.81
CA ALA A 55 -3.13 -4.21 -12.69
C ALA A 55 -2.14 -3.10 -13.07
N LEU A 56 -0.86 -3.23 -12.68
CA LEU A 56 0.20 -2.29 -13.07
C LEU A 56 0.42 -2.29 -14.59
N ALA A 57 0.54 -3.46 -15.20
CA ALA A 57 0.71 -3.58 -16.66
C ALA A 57 -0.49 -3.03 -17.45
N ALA A 58 -1.71 -3.10 -16.88
CA ALA A 58 -2.91 -2.51 -17.51
C ALA A 58 -2.88 -0.98 -17.48
N ARG A 59 -2.31 -0.36 -16.43
CA ARG A 59 -2.17 1.10 -16.35
C ARG A 59 -1.25 1.67 -17.42
N GLU A 60 -0.20 0.94 -17.79
CA GLU A 60 0.77 1.38 -18.81
C GLU A 60 0.20 1.32 -20.25
N LYS A 61 -0.95 0.67 -20.45
CA LYS A 61 -1.62 0.55 -21.75
C LYS A 61 -2.68 1.63 -21.99
N MET A 62 -2.92 2.51 -21.02
CA MET A 62 -3.77 3.71 -21.15
C MET A 62 -2.92 4.93 -21.47
#